data_AF-A0A5J4RHU1-F1
#
_entry.id   AF-A0A5J4RHU1-F1
#
_cell.length_a   1.000
_cell.length_b   1.000
_cell.length_c   1.000
_cell.angle_alpha   90.00
_cell.angle_beta   90.00
_cell.angle_gamma   90.00
#
_symmetry.space_group_name_H-M   'P 1'
#
loop_
_entity.id
_entity.type
_entity.pdbx_description
1 polymer ?
#
loop_
_entity_poly.entity_id
_entity_poly.type
_entity_poly.pdbx_seq_one_letter_code
_entity_poly.pdbx_strand_id
1 'polypeptide(L)'
;MSSKNYDSLYLEILKIGIEKVNDGLSFNQLKNKLEKKGYDFENDCIELAVKQWFVDNFIHYEIIDEKIGGDIKETILEMVDNIGKLENGHLDCNFILKGTACLALLQHKNARNSLHYTFGAFAVALIALIISILVAIL
;
A
#
# COMPACT_ATOMS: atom_id res chain seq x y z
N MET A 1 -8.63 -14.16 20.68
CA MET A 1 -7.72 -13.69 19.61
C MET A 1 -8.12 -12.26 19.28
N SER A 2 -7.21 -11.29 19.47
CA SER A 2 -7.47 -9.89 19.11
C SER A 2 -7.53 -9.80 17.59
N SER A 3 -8.69 -9.48 17.03
CA SER A 3 -8.81 -9.14 15.61
C SER A 3 -7.85 -7.97 15.33
N LYS A 4 -6.73 -8.24 14.66
CA LYS A 4 -5.87 -7.17 14.15
C LYS A 4 -6.74 -6.32 13.23
N ASN A 5 -6.71 -5.01 13.45
CA ASN A 5 -7.61 -4.10 12.76
C ASN A 5 -7.35 -4.18 11.25
N TYR A 6 -8.32 -4.71 10.50
CA TYR A 6 -8.19 -4.98 9.06
C TYR A 6 -7.87 -3.72 8.25
N ASP A 7 -8.17 -2.54 8.79
CA ASP A 7 -7.81 -1.23 8.25
C ASP A 7 -6.30 -1.06 7.97
N SER A 8 -5.43 -1.76 8.71
CA SER A 8 -3.98 -1.65 8.51
C SER A 8 -3.43 -2.56 7.41
N LEU A 9 -4.18 -3.56 6.94
CA LEU A 9 -3.69 -4.61 6.04
C LEU A 9 -3.13 -4.01 4.73
N TYR A 10 -3.90 -3.15 4.07
CA TYR A 10 -3.51 -2.57 2.78
C TYR A 10 -2.28 -1.66 2.88
N LEU A 11 -2.19 -0.89 3.98
CA LEU A 11 -1.02 -0.06 4.24
C LEU A 11 0.24 -0.92 4.48
N GLU A 12 0.08 -2.09 5.08
CA GLU A 12 1.19 -3.02 5.28
C GLU A 12 1.64 -3.70 3.98
N ILE A 13 0.70 -4.12 3.12
CA ILE A 13 1.03 -4.64 1.79
C ILE A 13 1.87 -3.62 1.01
N LEU A 14 1.45 -2.36 1.04
CA LEU A 14 2.15 -1.26 0.38
C LEU A 14 3.57 -1.01 0.92
N LYS A 15 3.73 -1.00 2.24
CA LYS A 15 5.05 -0.85 2.87
C LYS A 15 6.00 -1.97 2.46
N ILE A 16 5.51 -3.21 2.45
CA ILE A 16 6.27 -4.38 1.99
C ILE A 16 6.65 -4.22 0.50
N GLY A 17 5.73 -3.72 -0.33
CA GLY A 17 6.00 -3.43 -1.73
C GLY A 17 7.09 -2.39 -1.95
N ILE A 18 7.09 -1.29 -1.19
CA ILE A 18 8.15 -0.25 -1.28
C ILE A 18 9.52 -0.83 -0.95
N GLU A 19 9.63 -1.64 0.11
CA GLU A 19 10.90 -2.29 0.49
C GLU A 19 11.47 -3.17 -0.63
N LYS A 20 10.62 -3.56 -1.58
CA LYS A 20 10.92 -4.48 -2.67
C LYS A 20 10.83 -3.85 -4.05
N VAL A 21 10.86 -2.52 -4.14
CA VAL A 21 10.74 -1.81 -5.43
C VAL A 21 11.88 -2.14 -6.40
N ASN A 22 13.08 -2.45 -5.88
CA ASN A 22 14.26 -2.74 -6.70
C ASN A 22 14.37 -4.23 -7.08
N ASP A 23 13.89 -5.13 -6.23
CA ASP A 23 14.10 -6.57 -6.37
C ASP A 23 12.84 -7.32 -6.86
N GLY A 24 11.69 -6.65 -6.83
CA GLY A 24 10.38 -7.28 -6.99
C GLY A 24 9.91 -8.00 -5.72
N LEU A 25 8.63 -8.33 -5.70
CA LEU A 25 7.95 -9.05 -4.63
C LEU A 25 7.07 -10.14 -5.22
N SER A 26 7.23 -11.38 -4.78
CA SER A 26 6.30 -12.45 -5.12
C SER A 26 5.10 -12.49 -4.18
N PHE A 27 3.99 -13.08 -4.64
CA PHE A 27 2.81 -13.23 -3.80
C PHE A 27 3.09 -14.13 -2.58
N ASN A 28 3.83 -15.23 -2.76
CA ASN A 28 4.22 -16.10 -1.64
C ASN A 28 5.11 -15.37 -0.63
N GLN A 29 6.00 -14.48 -1.07
CA GLN A 29 6.78 -13.64 -0.17
C GLN A 29 5.90 -12.67 0.62
N LEU A 30 4.91 -12.05 -0.05
CA LEU A 30 3.94 -11.18 0.60
C LEU A 30 3.11 -11.95 1.64
N LYS A 31 2.53 -13.08 1.25
CA LYS A 31 1.75 -13.99 2.12
C LYS A 31 2.56 -14.38 3.36
N ASN A 32 3.76 -14.92 3.16
CA ASN A 32 4.65 -15.32 4.26
C ASN A 32 4.98 -14.14 5.22
N LYS A 33 5.17 -12.92 4.69
CA LYS A 33 5.40 -11.73 5.53
C LYS A 33 4.14 -11.34 6.32
N LEU A 34 2.96 -11.44 5.72
CA LEU A 34 1.69 -11.11 6.36
C LEU A 34 1.27 -12.16 7.41
N GLU A 35 1.49 -13.45 7.15
CA GLU A 35 1.26 -14.53 8.13
C GLU A 35 2.16 -14.35 9.37
N LYS A 36 3.44 -14.00 9.17
CA LYS A 36 4.36 -13.64 10.28
C LYS A 36 3.88 -12.41 11.05
N LYS A 37 3.15 -11.51 10.40
CA LYS A 37 2.47 -10.37 11.02
C LYS A 37 1.12 -10.74 11.61
N GLY A 38 0.71 -12.01 11.57
CA GLY A 38 -0.49 -12.56 12.21
C GLY A 38 -1.79 -12.34 11.46
N TYR A 39 -1.75 -12.15 10.14
CA TYR A 39 -2.95 -12.28 9.30
C TYR A 39 -3.20 -13.75 9.00
N ASP A 40 -4.47 -14.13 9.07
CA ASP A 40 -4.93 -15.50 8.88
C ASP A 40 -5.30 -15.73 7.41
N PHE A 41 -4.46 -16.47 6.67
CA PHE A 41 -4.74 -16.84 5.29
C PHE A 41 -5.59 -18.11 5.16
N GLU A 42 -5.99 -18.76 6.27
CA GLU A 42 -7.06 -19.77 6.25
C GLU A 42 -8.44 -19.11 6.13
N ASN A 43 -8.51 -17.79 6.28
CA ASN A 43 -9.71 -17.00 6.01
C ASN A 43 -9.76 -16.59 4.52
N ASP A 44 -10.68 -17.19 3.77
CA ASP A 44 -10.89 -16.93 2.34
C ASP A 44 -11.08 -15.43 2.02
N CYS A 45 -11.75 -14.66 2.88
CA CYS A 45 -11.94 -13.23 2.66
C CYS A 45 -10.62 -12.46 2.73
N ILE A 46 -9.71 -12.86 3.62
CA ILE A 46 -8.38 -12.24 3.73
C ILE A 46 -7.54 -12.63 2.53
N GLU A 47 -7.51 -13.91 2.18
CA GLU A 47 -6.75 -14.37 1.02
C GLU A 47 -7.19 -13.68 -0.27
N LEU A 48 -8.51 -13.63 -0.54
CA LEU A 48 -9.07 -12.96 -1.70
C LEU A 48 -8.78 -11.45 -1.70
N ALA A 49 -8.94 -10.80 -0.55
CA ALA A 49 -8.63 -9.38 -0.43
C ALA A 49 -7.16 -9.09 -0.74
N VAL A 50 -6.23 -9.90 -0.21
CA VAL A 50 -4.79 -9.72 -0.46
C VAL A 50 -4.45 -10.02 -1.92
N LYS A 51 -5.03 -11.08 -2.53
CA LYS A 51 -4.84 -11.39 -3.96
C LYS A 51 -5.29 -10.23 -4.85
N GLN A 52 -6.52 -9.76 -4.65
CA GLN A 52 -7.07 -8.63 -5.41
C GLN A 52 -6.16 -7.41 -5.28
N TRP A 53 -5.79 -7.08 -4.04
CA TRP A 53 -4.98 -5.91 -3.76
C TRP A 53 -3.57 -6.00 -4.35
N PHE A 54 -2.97 -7.19 -4.34
CA PHE A 54 -1.69 -7.46 -4.97
C PHE A 54 -1.75 -7.24 -6.49
N VAL A 55 -2.77 -7.76 -7.16
CA VAL A 55 -2.95 -7.58 -8.61
C VAL A 55 -3.22 -6.11 -8.98
N ASP A 56 -3.97 -5.39 -8.14
CA ASP A 56 -4.29 -3.98 -8.38
C ASP A 56 -3.04 -3.09 -8.31
N ASN A 57 -2.07 -3.44 -7.46
CA ASN A 57 -0.94 -2.57 -7.13
C ASN A 57 0.40 -3.05 -7.67
N PHE A 58 0.52 -4.32 -8.06
CA PHE A 58 1.74 -4.90 -8.59
C PHE A 58 1.54 -5.39 -10.02
N ILE A 59 2.60 -5.37 -10.82
CA ILE A 59 2.60 -5.87 -12.19
C ILE A 59 3.72 -6.88 -12.36
N HIS A 60 3.42 -7.96 -13.07
CA HIS A 60 4.39 -9.00 -13.35
C HIS A 60 5.50 -8.46 -14.25
N TYR A 61 6.76 -8.60 -13.85
CA TYR A 61 7.89 -8.03 -14.58
C TYR A 61 7.98 -8.55 -16.02
N GLU A 62 7.75 -9.85 -16.24
CA GLU A 62 7.86 -10.46 -17.59
C GLU A 62 6.77 -9.98 -18.58
N ILE A 63 5.63 -9.49 -18.08
CA ILE A 63 4.58 -8.92 -18.94
C ILE A 63 5.05 -7.59 -19.57
N ILE A 64 5.97 -6.88 -18.90
CA ILE A 64 6.52 -5.62 -19.39
C ILE A 64 7.53 -5.87 -20.52
N ASP A 65 8.29 -6.97 -20.45
CA ASP A 65 9.33 -7.28 -21.43
C ASP A 65 8.75 -7.77 -22.78
N GLU A 66 7.62 -8.49 -22.76
CA GLU A 66 6.94 -8.95 -23.98
C GLU A 66 6.09 -7.89 -24.70
N LYS A 67 5.69 -6.79 -24.02
CA LYS A 67 4.70 -5.82 -24.53
C LYS A 67 5.18 -4.37 -24.66
N ILE A 68 6.47 -4.10 -24.88
CA ILE A 68 6.98 -2.75 -25.25
C ILE A 68 6.56 -2.36 -26.71
N GLY A 69 5.31 -2.64 -27.08
CA GLY A 69 4.71 -2.31 -28.37
C GLY A 69 3.18 -2.53 -28.47
N GLY A 70 2.51 -2.94 -27.38
CA GLY A 70 1.09 -3.30 -27.39
C GLY A 70 0.19 -2.29 -26.67
N ASP A 71 -1.02 -2.08 -27.21
CA ASP A 71 -2.03 -1.12 -26.76
C ASP A 71 -2.43 -1.34 -25.29
N ILE A 72 -2.34 -0.27 -24.48
CA ILE A 72 -2.53 -0.26 -23.01
C ILE A 72 -3.89 -0.83 -22.55
N LYS A 73 -4.88 -0.89 -23.45
CA LYS A 73 -6.20 -1.48 -23.18
C LYS A 73 -6.18 -2.99 -22.94
N GLU A 74 -5.25 -3.72 -23.54
CA GLU A 74 -5.17 -5.19 -23.42
C GLU A 74 -4.61 -5.60 -22.04
N THR A 75 -3.74 -4.77 -21.48
CA THR A 75 -3.16 -4.94 -20.14
C THR A 75 -4.22 -4.84 -19.03
N ILE A 76 -5.34 -4.14 -19.27
CA ILE A 76 -6.44 -3.97 -18.29
C ILE A 76 -7.33 -5.23 -18.25
N LEU A 77 -7.54 -5.91 -19.38
CA LEU A 77 -8.30 -7.17 -19.42
C LEU A 77 -7.50 -8.35 -18.82
N GLU A 78 -6.18 -8.36 -18.99
CA GLU A 78 -5.28 -9.31 -18.32
C GLU A 78 -5.24 -9.13 -16.79
N MET A 79 -5.62 -7.96 -16.24
CA MET A 79 -5.68 -7.74 -14.79
C MET A 79 -6.81 -8.48 -14.09
N VAL A 80 -7.92 -8.75 -14.77
CA VAL A 80 -9.00 -9.62 -14.23
C VAL A 80 -8.58 -11.09 -14.32
N ASP A 81 -7.85 -11.44 -15.38
CA ASP A 81 -7.23 -12.76 -15.58
C ASP A 81 -6.04 -13.00 -14.61
N ASN A 82 -5.49 -11.96 -13.97
CA ASN A 82 -4.32 -12.05 -13.11
C ASN A 82 -4.58 -12.75 -11.76
N ILE A 83 -5.81 -12.76 -11.23
CA ILE A 83 -6.15 -13.65 -10.11
C ILE A 83 -6.07 -15.10 -10.58
N GLY A 84 -6.59 -15.40 -11.77
CA GLY A 84 -6.44 -16.72 -12.41
C GLY A 84 -4.98 -17.06 -12.75
N LYS A 85 -4.15 -16.08 -13.14
CA LYS A 85 -2.71 -16.29 -13.41
C LYS A 85 -1.89 -16.50 -12.12
N LEU A 86 -2.27 -15.90 -10.99
CA LEU A 86 -1.74 -16.27 -9.67
C LEU A 86 -2.04 -17.75 -9.39
N GLU A 87 -3.24 -18.22 -9.71
CA GLU A 87 -3.63 -19.62 -9.55
C GLU A 87 -2.92 -20.57 -10.54
N ASN A 88 -2.53 -20.09 -11.71
CA ASN A 88 -1.79 -20.85 -12.74
C ASN A 88 -0.27 -21.00 -12.46
N GLY A 89 0.18 -20.82 -11.21
CA GLY A 89 1.56 -21.15 -10.79
C GLY A 89 2.55 -19.99 -10.76
N HIS A 90 2.11 -18.74 -10.94
CA HIS A 90 2.98 -17.55 -10.88
C HIS A 90 3.11 -16.95 -9.46
N LEU A 91 2.79 -17.71 -8.41
CA LEU A 91 2.84 -17.23 -7.02
C LEU A 91 4.26 -16.83 -6.56
N ASP A 92 5.29 -17.38 -7.20
CA ASP A 92 6.70 -17.15 -6.90
C ASP A 92 7.41 -16.18 -7.85
N CYS A 93 6.73 -15.69 -8.89
CA CYS A 93 7.28 -14.72 -9.81
C CYS A 93 7.52 -13.37 -9.14
N ASN A 94 8.44 -12.57 -9.69
CA ASN A 94 8.71 -11.22 -9.19
C ASN A 94 7.75 -10.21 -9.82
N PHE A 95 6.98 -9.53 -8.96
CA PHE A 95 6.11 -8.44 -9.36
C PHE A 95 6.67 -7.11 -8.86
N ILE A 96 6.59 -6.09 -9.69
CA ILE A 96 7.04 -4.74 -9.35
C ILE A 96 5.83 -3.88 -8.95
N LEU A 97 6.05 -2.99 -7.99
CA LEU A 97 5.01 -2.07 -7.53
C LEU A 97 4.71 -1.04 -8.62
N LYS A 98 3.43 -0.87 -8.98
CA LYS A 98 2.99 0.10 -10.00
C LYS A 98 3.28 1.52 -9.52
N GLY A 99 3.65 2.41 -10.45
CA GLY A 99 3.94 3.82 -10.15
C GLY A 99 2.77 4.57 -9.49
N THR A 100 1.53 4.24 -9.87
CA THR A 100 0.31 4.81 -9.26
C THR A 100 0.18 4.45 -7.78
N ALA A 101 0.50 3.22 -7.39
CA ALA A 101 0.51 2.76 -6.01
C ALA A 101 1.60 3.48 -5.20
N CYS A 102 2.80 3.65 -5.79
CA CYS A 102 3.88 4.45 -5.19
C CYS A 102 3.46 5.91 -4.94
N LEU A 103 2.77 6.54 -5.90
CA LEU A 103 2.28 7.91 -5.76
C LEU A 103 1.23 8.04 -4.65
N ALA A 104 0.28 7.09 -4.58
CA ALA A 104 -0.73 7.07 -3.51
C ALA A 104 -0.10 6.98 -2.11
N LEU A 105 0.97 6.19 -1.97
CA LEU A 105 1.76 6.10 -0.73
C LEU A 105 2.45 7.40 -0.36
N LEU A 106 3.08 8.06 -1.34
CA LEU A 106 3.74 9.34 -1.13
C LEU A 106 2.73 10.41 -0.71
N GLN A 107 1.56 10.44 -1.36
CA GLN A 107 0.46 11.34 -0.98
C GLN A 107 -0.02 11.07 0.44
N HIS A 108 -0.22 9.82 0.83
CA HIS A 108 -0.61 9.46 2.20
C HIS A 108 0.45 9.90 3.23
N LYS A 109 1.74 9.68 2.95
CA LYS A 109 2.84 10.13 3.82
C LYS A 109 2.86 11.65 3.96
N ASN A 110 2.69 12.37 2.85
CA ASN A 110 2.67 13.83 2.84
C ASN A 110 1.45 14.38 3.60
N ALA A 111 0.27 13.79 3.44
CA ALA A 111 -0.92 14.17 4.17
C ALA A 111 -0.76 14.00 5.68
N ARG A 112 -0.19 12.86 6.12
CA ARG A 112 0.09 12.62 7.55
C ARG A 112 1.08 13.62 8.13
N ASN A 113 2.15 13.92 7.40
CA ASN A 113 3.12 14.93 7.82
C ASN A 113 2.49 16.33 7.89
N SER A 114 1.69 16.71 6.89
CA SER A 114 0.95 17.96 6.88
C SER A 114 0.05 18.08 8.13
N LEU A 115 -0.64 17.01 8.50
CA LEU A 115 -1.53 17.00 9.66
C LEU A 115 -0.76 17.22 10.97
N HIS A 116 0.42 16.62 11.12
CA HIS A 116 1.31 16.89 12.26
C HIS A 116 1.77 18.37 12.30
N TYR A 117 2.17 18.93 11.16
CA TYR A 117 2.57 20.34 11.09
C TYR A 117 1.40 21.28 11.42
N THR A 118 0.20 20.99 10.93
CA THR A 118 -1.02 21.76 11.24
C THR A 118 -1.34 21.70 12.74
N PHE A 119 -1.21 20.54 13.38
CA PHE A 119 -1.44 20.42 14.81
C PHE A 119 -0.40 21.21 15.62
N GLY A 120 0.87 21.16 15.22
CA GLY A 120 1.93 21.98 15.82
C GLY A 120 1.67 23.49 15.68
N ALA A 121 1.27 23.94 14.49
CA ALA A 121 0.92 25.32 14.23
C ALA A 121 -0.28 25.78 15.07
N PHE A 122 -1.30 24.94 15.23
CA PHE A 122 -2.45 25.22 16.09
C PHE A 122 -2.04 25.37 17.56
N ALA A 123 -1.18 24.48 18.07
CA ALA A 123 -0.68 24.58 19.44
C ALA A 123 0.11 25.88 19.70
N VAL A 124 0.97 26.27 18.76
CA VAL A 124 1.72 27.55 18.84
C VAL A 124 0.76 28.75 18.82
N ALA A 125 -0.25 28.73 17.95
CA ALA A 125 -1.26 29.78 17.87
C ALA A 125 -2.06 29.91 19.17
N LEU A 126 -2.43 28.78 19.78
CA LEU A 126 -3.14 28.75 21.07
C LEU A 126 -2.30 29.35 22.19
N ILE A 127 -1.00 29.00 22.27
CA ILE A 127 -0.07 29.55 23.26
C ILE A 127 0.08 31.07 23.07
N ALA A 128 0.26 31.53 21.82
CA ALA A 128 0.37 32.96 21.51
C ALA A 128 -0.89 33.74 21.90
N LEU A 129 -2.07 33.16 21.70
CA LEU A 129 -3.34 33.74 22.11
C LEU A 129 -3.45 33.86 23.63
N ILE A 130 -3.08 32.82 24.38
CA ILE A 130 -3.06 32.83 25.85
C ILE A 130 -2.11 33.92 26.38
N ILE A 131 -0.90 34.01 25.84
CA ILE A 131 0.09 35.04 26.23
C ILE A 131 -0.48 36.44 25.97
N SER A 132 -1.10 36.64 24.81
CA SER A 132 -1.67 37.94 24.43
C SER A 132 -2.80 38.37 25.39
N ILE A 133 -3.65 37.43 25.80
CA ILE A 133 -4.70 37.68 26.80
C ILE A 133 -4.09 38.01 28.16
N LEU A 134 -3.07 37.26 28.61
CA LEU A 134 -2.38 37.53 29.88
C LEU A 134 -1.75 38.93 29.91
N VAL A 135 -1.09 39.33 28.82
CA VAL A 135 -0.49 40.67 28.69
C VAL A 135 -1.55 41.77 28.68
N ALA A 136 -2.74 41.53 28.11
CA ALA A 136 -3.81 42.53 28.08
C ALA A 136 -4.53 42.71 29.42
N ILE A 137 -4.45 41.73 30.33
CA ILE A 137 -5.09 41.75 31.65
C ILE A 137 -4.13 42.25 32.75
N LEU A 138 -2.82 42.12 32.54
CA LEU A 138 -1.77 42.60 33.46
C LEU A 138 -1.51 44.10 33.30
#